data_AF-A0A3D3YZU1-F1
#
_entry.id   AF-A0A3D3YZU1-F1
#
_cell.length_a   1.000
_cell.length_b   1.000
_cell.length_c   1.000
_cell.angle_alpha   90.00
_cell.angle_beta   90.00
_cell.angle_gamma   90.00
#
_symmetry.space_group_name_H-M   'P 1'
#
loop_
_entity.id
_entity.type
_entity.pdbx_description
1 polymer ?
#
loop_
_entity_poly.entity_id
_entity_poly.type
_entity_poly.pdbx_seq_one_letter_code
_entity_poly.pdbx_strand_id
1 'polypeptide(L)' 'APTAIAAGDGAIWALEGSTGELVRIDVSSLAKQPIHVGGAPAGVSVGDGAVWLTTGPS' A
#
# COMPACT_ATOMS: atom_id res chain seq x y z
N ALA A 1 11.07 -5.51 2.22
CA ALA A 1 10.30 -5.61 3.48
C ALA A 1 9.47 -4.34 3.55
N PRO A 2 8.17 -4.41 3.87
CA PRO A 2 7.28 -3.28 3.63
C PRO A 2 7.75 -2.04 4.37
N THR A 3 7.81 -0.92 3.65
CA THR A 3 8.21 0.39 4.18
C THR A 3 7.09 1.03 4.99
N ALA A 4 5.83 0.69 4.66
CA ALA A 4 4.66 1.10 5.42
C ALA A 4 3.52 0.07 5.30
N ILE A 5 2.63 0.05 6.28
CA ILE A 5 1.45 -0.80 6.31
C ILE A 5 0.23 -0.04 6.85
N ALA A 6 -0.94 -0.24 6.27
CA ALA A 6 -2.20 0.26 6.78
C ALA A 6 -3.31 -0.78 6.62
N ALA A 7 -4.32 -0.75 7.49
CA ALA A 7 -5.49 -1.61 7.41
C ALA A 7 -6.75 -0.75 7.19
N GLY A 8 -7.65 -1.22 6.34
CA GLY A 8 -8.92 -0.54 6.04
C GLY A 8 -9.56 -1.09 4.76
N ASP A 9 -10.86 -0.84 4.58
CA ASP A 9 -11.65 -1.29 3.43
C ASP A 9 -11.52 -2.81 3.14
N GLY A 10 -11.54 -3.61 4.21
CA GLY A 10 -11.47 -5.08 4.12
C GLY A 10 -10.12 -5.62 3.63
N ALA A 11 -9.07 -4.80 3.67
CA ALA A 11 -7.74 -5.20 3.22
C ALA A 11 -6.63 -4.69 4.16
N ILE A 12 -5.49 -5.36 4.05
CA ILE A 12 -4.19 -4.84 4.47
C ILE A 12 -3.49 -4.28 3.24
N TRP A 13 -2.93 -3.09 3.36
CA TRP A 13 -2.20 -2.39 2.32
C TRP A 13 -0.74 -2.32 2.73
N ALA A 14 0.13 -3.03 2.01
CA ALA A 14 1.55 -3.08 2.28
C ALA A 14 2.32 -2.39 1.15
N LEU A 15 3.10 -1.37 1.51
CA LEU A 15 3.89 -0.60 0.56
C LEU A 15 5.31 -1.16 0.50
N GLU A 16 5.80 -1.46 -0.70
CA GLU A 16 7.18 -1.84 -0.96
C GLU A 16 7.88 -0.71 -1.72
N GLY A 17 8.53 0.18 -0.97
CA GLY A 17 9.18 1.36 -1.53
C GLY A 17 10.32 1.07 -2.50
N SER A 18 10.94 -0.12 -2.43
CA SER A 18 12.03 -0.51 -3.33
C SER A 18 11.57 -0.88 -4.75
N THR A 19 10.34 -1.39 -4.88
CA THR A 19 9.75 -1.78 -6.17
C THR A 19 8.71 -0.78 -6.68
N GLY A 20 8.31 0.19 -5.85
CA GLY A 20 7.23 1.11 -6.19
C GLY A 20 5.88 0.39 -6.29
N GLU A 21 5.69 -0.63 -5.48
CA GLU A 21 4.48 -1.45 -5.45
C GLU A 21 3.70 -1.24 -4.15
N LEU A 22 2.37 -1.17 -4.30
CA LEU A 22 1.42 -1.32 -3.22
C LEU A 22 0.75 -2.69 -3.36
N VAL A 23 0.80 -3.51 -2.32
CA VAL A 23 0.13 -4.81 -2.31
C VAL A 23 -1.12 -4.72 -1.46
N ARG A 24 -2.29 -4.90 -2.10
CA ARG A 24 -3.55 -5.14 -1.40
C ARG A 24 -3.62 -6.61 -1.01
N ILE A 25 -3.89 -6.88 0.26
CA ILE A 25 -4.06 -8.21 0.80
C ILE A 25 -5.47 -8.29 1.37
N ASP A 26 -6.32 -9.09 0.73
CA ASP A 26 -7.66 -9.35 1.24
C ASP A 26 -7.58 -10.10 2.57
N VAL A 27 -8.26 -9.60 3.61
CA VAL A 27 -8.13 -10.18 4.96
C VAL A 27 -8.87 -11.50 5.12
N SER A 28 -9.83 -11.80 4.25
CA SER A 28 -10.64 -13.03 4.35
C SER A 28 -9.98 -14.21 3.63
N SER A 29 -9.39 -13.94 2.46
CA SER A 29 -8.86 -14.96 1.55
C SER A 29 -7.33 -14.98 1.50
N LEU A 30 -6.67 -13.95 2.05
CA LEU A 30 -5.23 -13.71 1.91
C LEU A 30 -4.77 -13.54 0.46
N ALA A 31 -5.70 -13.31 -0.47
CA ALA A 31 -5.40 -13.02 -1.85
C ALA A 31 -4.60 -11.71 -1.95
N LYS A 32 -3.50 -11.75 -2.70
CA LYS A 32 -2.61 -10.61 -2.92
C LYS A 32 -2.87 -10.02 -4.30
N GLN A 33 -3.01 -8.70 -4.35
CA GLN A 33 -3.16 -7.94 -5.58
C GLN A 33 -2.11 -6.83 -5.61
N PRO A 34 -1.02 -7.00 -6.37
CA PRO A 34 -0.02 -5.96 -6.59
C PRO A 34 -0.59 -4.81 -7.43
N ILE A 35 -0.22 -3.59 -7.08
CA ILE A 35 -0.58 -2.35 -7.76
C ILE A 35 0.71 -1.55 -7.94
N HIS A 36 1.09 -1.28 -9.19
CA HIS A 36 2.23 -0.44 -9.48
C HIS A 36 1.84 1.03 -9.30
N VAL A 37 2.56 1.74 -8.43
CA VAL A 37 2.28 3.16 -8.10
C VAL A 37 3.40 4.09 -8.57
N GLY A 38 4.56 3.53 -8.91
CA GLY A 38 5.73 4.29 -9.37
C GLY A 38 6.35 5.16 -8.26
N GLY A 39 7.45 5.84 -8.59
CA GLY A 39 8.15 6.74 -7.68
C GLY A 39 8.78 6.05 -6.47
N ALA A 40 9.01 6.83 -5.41
CA ALA A 40 9.54 6.38 -4.12
C ALA A 40 8.50 6.61 -3.01
N PRO A 41 7.44 5.78 -2.95
CA PRO A 41 6.38 5.97 -1.97
C PRO A 41 6.90 5.61 -0.57
N ALA A 42 6.55 6.44 0.42
CA ALA A 42 7.13 6.42 1.76
C ALA A 42 6.09 6.13 2.87
N GLY A 43 4.80 6.33 2.60
CA GLY A 43 3.74 6.11 3.57
C GLY A 43 2.42 5.72 2.92
N VAL A 44 1.54 5.09 3.70
CA VAL A 44 0.20 4.67 3.29
C VAL A 44 -0.81 4.93 4.40
N SER A 45 -2.01 5.39 4.05
CA SER A 45 -3.17 5.49 4.95
C SER A 45 -4.46 5.13 4.23
N VAL A 46 -5.50 4.75 5.00
CA VAL A 46 -6.83 4.41 4.48
C VAL A 46 -7.86 5.29 5.16
N GLY A 47 -8.76 5.89 4.39
CA GLY A 47 -9.81 6.78 4.88
C GLY A 47 -10.66 7.32 3.73
N ASP A 48 -11.90 7.71 4.03
CA ASP A 48 -12.86 8.27 3.06
C ASP A 48 -13.08 7.39 1.82
N GLY A 49 -13.03 6.06 2.00
CA GLY A 49 -13.16 5.08 0.91
C GLY A 49 -11.99 5.10 -0.09
N ALA A 50 -10.84 5.62 0.32
CA ALA A 50 -9.64 5.75 -0.50
C ALA A 50 -8.37 5.30 0.25
N VAL A 51 -7.36 4.96 -0.54
CA VAL A 51 -6.00 4.66 -0.07
C VAL A 51 -5.08 5.77 -0.54
N TRP A 52 -4.43 6.44 0.41
CA TRP A 52 -3.54 7.56 0.16
C TRP A 52 -2.09 7.13 0.31
N LEU A 53 -1.23 7.64 -0.57
CA LEU A 53 0.21 7.41 -0.52
C LEU A 53 0.95 8.73 -0.40
N THR A 54 2.03 8.75 0.36
CA THR A 54 2.99 9.86 0.39
C THR A 54 4.26 9.46 -0.34
N THR A 55 4.94 10.43 -0.95
CA THR A 55 6.24 10.24 -1.61
C THR A 55 7.33 10.95 -0.84
N GLY A 56 8.52 10.34 -0.75
CA GLY A 56 9.72 11.05 -0.29
C GLY A 56 10.23 12.04 -1.34
N PRO A 57 11.05 13.03 -0.94
CA PRO A 57 11.81 13.83 -1.91
C PRO A 57 12.70 12.91 -2.78
N SER A 58 12.79 13.23 -4.07
CA SER A 58 13.69 12.57 -5.04
C SER A 58 15.12 13.03 -4.90
#